data_AF-A0A2V8SM77-F1
#
_entry.id   AF-A0A2V8SM77-F1
#
_cell.length_a   1.000
_cell.length_b   1.000
_cell.length_c   1.000
_cell.angle_alpha   90.00
_cell.angle_beta   90.00
_cell.angle_gamma   90.00
#
_symmetry.space_group_name_H-M   'P 1'
#
loop_
_entity.id
_entity.type
_entity.pdbx_description
1 polymer ?
#
loop_
_entity_poly.entity_id
_entity_poly.type
_entity_poly.pdbx_seq_one_letter_code
_entity_poly.pdbx_strand_id
1 'polypeptide(L)'
;MMKPERLKRDLRPALVFLSGDLIAVPIPLEREEVILGRALGADVRINDIQVSRRHAKINKVPNAETGEIDFILTDFGSRNGTLVNGQKITEEVLQNGDKITLGEHILRFDLLDEIDREYQRQIHRLISHDDLTGLLSSRSFFSELKREAARAKAEERPFCVLMMDVDHFKNVNDTYGHLTGSKTLEEIGGSIIGIMRSGDAAARFGGEEFAAFLLDAEVPQAMVAAERIRSVIEAQNFSVIRTGKPVDTHHVTISIGISAFPFDSSDPIELVEMADSALYRAKREGRNRVCAYHDLSDVELNTTLAPRRE
;
A
#
# COMPACT_ATOMS: atom_id res chain seq x y z
N MET A 1 -17.38 -47.20 -8.91
CA MET A 1 -16.49 -46.03 -8.95
C MET A 1 -16.54 -45.35 -7.59
N MET A 2 -15.49 -45.50 -6.78
CA MET A 2 -15.34 -44.78 -5.53
C MET A 2 -15.31 -43.27 -5.85
N LYS A 3 -16.13 -42.49 -5.14
CA LYS A 3 -15.94 -41.03 -5.09
C LYS A 3 -14.50 -40.77 -4.64
N PRO A 4 -13.74 -39.87 -5.29
CA PRO A 4 -12.45 -39.49 -4.75
C PRO A 4 -12.68 -38.97 -3.32
N GLU A 5 -11.92 -39.51 -2.38
CA GLU A 5 -11.79 -38.94 -1.04
C GLU A 5 -11.59 -37.45 -1.22
N ARG A 6 -12.53 -36.64 -0.69
CA ARG A 6 -12.31 -35.20 -0.55
C ARG A 6 -10.98 -35.09 0.19
N LEU A 7 -9.92 -34.63 -0.49
CA LEU A 7 -8.71 -34.15 0.17
C LEU A 7 -9.21 -33.37 1.40
N LYS A 8 -8.78 -33.76 2.61
CA LYS A 8 -8.94 -32.90 3.79
C LYS A 8 -8.43 -31.53 3.35
N ARG A 9 -9.35 -30.58 3.12
CA ARG A 9 -8.96 -29.25 2.65
C ARG A 9 -8.05 -28.70 3.72
N ASP A 10 -6.83 -28.31 3.36
CA ASP A 10 -5.90 -27.63 4.26
C ASP A 10 -6.45 -26.22 4.51
N LEU A 11 -7.47 -26.16 5.37
CA LEU A 11 -8.18 -24.96 5.77
C LEU A 11 -7.28 -24.17 6.71
N ARG A 12 -6.95 -22.95 6.32
CA ARG A 12 -6.11 -22.04 7.10
C ARG A 12 -6.98 -20.97 7.75
N PRO A 13 -6.93 -20.83 9.08
CA PRO A 13 -7.72 -19.82 9.79
C PRO A 13 -7.17 -18.42 9.53
N ALA A 14 -8.07 -17.48 9.23
CA ALA A 14 -7.72 -16.08 9.04
C ALA A 14 -8.81 -15.15 9.56
N LEU A 15 -8.41 -13.93 9.93
CA LEU A 15 -9.32 -12.82 10.15
C LEU A 15 -9.28 -11.89 8.95
N VAL A 16 -10.44 -11.49 8.45
CA VAL A 16 -10.58 -10.54 7.34
C VAL A 16 -11.32 -9.30 7.84
N PHE A 17 -10.72 -8.13 7.72
CA PHE A 17 -11.42 -6.88 8.02
C PHE A 17 -12.51 -6.62 6.97
N LEU A 18 -13.72 -6.31 7.44
CA LEU A 18 -14.84 -5.92 6.58
C LEU A 18 -14.94 -4.39 6.39
N SER A 19 -14.14 -3.62 7.13
CA SER A 19 -14.07 -2.16 7.05
C SER A 19 -12.66 -1.64 7.41
N GLY A 20 -12.30 -0.44 6.91
CA GLY A 20 -11.03 0.24 7.20
C GLY A 20 -9.93 0.04 6.15
N ASP A 21 -8.68 0.28 6.55
CA ASP A 21 -7.51 0.27 5.65
C ASP A 21 -7.01 -1.14 5.31
N LEU A 22 -7.42 -2.16 6.06
CA LEU A 22 -7.04 -3.57 5.89
C LEU A 22 -8.14 -4.43 5.24
N ILE A 23 -9.12 -3.80 4.58
CA ILE A 23 -10.23 -4.52 3.94
C ILE A 23 -9.69 -5.60 3.00
N ALA A 24 -10.25 -6.80 3.11
CA ALA A 24 -9.94 -7.95 2.25
C ALA A 24 -8.49 -8.47 2.33
N VAL A 25 -7.69 -8.04 3.31
CA VAL A 25 -6.41 -8.67 3.65
C VAL A 25 -6.68 -9.78 4.68
N PRO A 26 -6.48 -11.07 4.34
CA PRO A 26 -6.51 -12.12 5.36
C PRO A 26 -5.32 -11.99 6.29
N ILE A 27 -5.60 -11.97 7.58
CA ILE A 27 -4.59 -12.04 8.65
C ILE A 27 -4.53 -13.48 9.14
N PRO A 28 -3.47 -14.23 8.81
CA PRO A 28 -3.35 -15.63 9.23
C PRO A 28 -3.29 -15.76 10.76
N LEU A 29 -4.05 -16.71 11.31
CA LEU A 29 -3.98 -17.05 12.73
C LEU A 29 -2.96 -18.18 12.94
N GLU A 30 -1.68 -17.84 12.85
CA GLU A 30 -0.59 -18.83 12.92
C GLU A 30 -0.22 -19.21 14.35
N ARG A 31 -0.31 -18.28 15.30
CA ARG A 31 0.05 -18.50 16.71
C ARG A 31 -0.99 -19.34 17.45
N GLU A 32 -0.59 -19.97 18.54
CA GLU A 32 -1.49 -20.70 19.45
C GLU A 32 -2.48 -19.74 20.15
N GLU A 33 -1.99 -18.55 20.51
CA GLU A 33 -2.76 -17.44 21.05
C GLU A 33 -2.53 -16.21 20.17
N VAL A 34 -3.61 -15.57 19.74
CA VAL A 34 -3.61 -14.33 18.95
C VAL A 34 -4.39 -13.26 19.71
N ILE A 35 -3.72 -12.15 20.05
CA ILE A 35 -4.31 -11.04 20.80
C ILE A 35 -4.86 -9.96 19.86
N LEU A 36 -6.12 -9.60 20.05
CA LEU A 36 -6.81 -8.50 19.37
C LEU A 36 -6.83 -7.28 20.30
N GLY A 37 -6.42 -6.11 19.81
CA GLY A 37 -6.49 -4.89 20.63
C GLY A 37 -5.79 -3.68 20.02
N ARG A 38 -5.87 -2.53 20.68
CA ARG A 38 -5.25 -1.28 20.17
C ARG A 38 -3.78 -1.09 20.54
N ALA A 39 -3.26 -1.87 21.49
CA ALA A 39 -1.89 -1.74 21.94
C ALA A 39 -0.88 -2.15 20.84
N LEU A 40 0.32 -1.57 20.88
CA LEU A 40 1.41 -1.92 19.97
C LEU A 40 1.83 -3.39 20.05
N GLY A 41 1.63 -4.05 21.19
CA GLY A 41 1.94 -5.46 21.39
C GLY A 41 0.80 -6.44 21.09
N ALA A 42 -0.30 -5.99 20.48
CA ALA A 42 -1.36 -6.91 20.02
C ALA A 42 -0.95 -7.53 18.67
N ASP A 43 -1.26 -8.82 18.48
CA ASP A 43 -0.98 -9.52 17.21
C ASP A 43 -1.84 -8.95 16.07
N VAL A 44 -3.10 -8.64 16.35
CA VAL A 44 -4.00 -7.95 15.43
C VAL A 44 -4.35 -6.59 16.03
N ARG A 45 -3.65 -5.58 15.53
CA ARG A 45 -3.78 -4.21 16.04
C ARG A 45 -4.94 -3.47 15.39
N ILE A 46 -5.85 -2.96 16.22
CA ILE A 46 -6.99 -2.14 15.78
C ILE A 46 -6.83 -0.74 16.35
N ASN A 47 -6.54 0.24 15.51
CA ASN A 47 -6.26 1.61 15.93
C ASN A 47 -7.54 2.41 16.19
N ASP A 48 -8.28 2.02 17.23
CA ASP A 48 -9.54 2.64 17.64
C ASP A 48 -9.54 2.84 19.15
N ILE A 49 -9.90 4.05 19.60
CA ILE A 49 -9.99 4.40 21.02
C ILE A 49 -11.10 3.63 21.75
N GLN A 50 -12.13 3.19 21.02
CA GLN A 50 -13.19 2.32 21.52
C GLN A 50 -12.71 0.88 21.76
N VAL A 51 -11.58 0.49 21.17
CA VAL A 51 -10.98 -0.83 21.37
C VAL A 51 -10.06 -0.81 22.59
N SER A 52 -10.20 -1.79 23.48
CA SER A 52 -9.31 -1.94 24.63
C SER A 52 -7.88 -2.29 24.21
N ARG A 53 -6.88 -1.93 25.03
CA ARG A 53 -5.45 -2.19 24.71
C ARG A 53 -5.18 -3.65 24.40
N ARG A 54 -5.72 -4.54 25.23
CA ARG A 54 -5.94 -5.97 24.98
C ARG A 54 -7.45 -6.15 25.07
N HIS A 55 -8.11 -6.42 23.95
CA HIS A 55 -9.57 -6.45 23.87
C HIS A 55 -10.09 -7.87 23.98
N ALA A 56 -9.57 -8.75 23.14
CA ALA A 56 -9.94 -10.15 23.10
C ALA A 56 -8.73 -11.00 22.69
N LYS A 57 -8.88 -12.31 22.78
CA LYS A 57 -7.91 -13.27 22.24
C LYS A 57 -8.59 -14.39 21.49
N ILE A 58 -7.90 -14.97 20.52
CA ILE A 58 -8.29 -16.21 19.86
C ILE A 58 -7.26 -17.28 20.21
N ASN A 59 -7.75 -18.40 20.75
CA ASN A 59 -6.94 -19.57 21.08
C ASN A 59 -7.27 -20.75 20.19
N LYS A 60 -6.26 -21.51 19.82
CA LYS A 60 -6.41 -22.83 19.18
C LYS A 60 -6.60 -23.90 20.25
N VAL A 61 -7.65 -24.67 20.16
CA VAL A 61 -7.94 -25.78 21.08
C VAL A 61 -8.20 -27.04 20.28
N PRO A 62 -7.40 -28.12 20.47
CA PRO A 62 -7.67 -29.39 19.83
C PRO A 62 -9.01 -29.96 20.32
N ASN A 63 -9.90 -30.27 19.38
CA ASN A 63 -11.16 -30.91 19.68
C ASN A 63 -10.96 -32.43 19.75
N ALA A 64 -11.14 -33.00 20.95
CA ALA A 64 -10.90 -34.43 21.19
C ALA A 64 -11.91 -35.36 20.49
N GLU A 65 -13.09 -34.85 20.11
CA GLU A 65 -14.15 -35.62 19.47
C GLU A 65 -14.01 -35.64 17.94
N THR A 66 -13.66 -34.51 17.33
CA THR A 66 -13.54 -34.38 15.86
C THR A 66 -12.10 -34.58 15.36
N GLY A 67 -11.10 -34.37 16.23
CA GLY A 67 -9.69 -34.33 15.85
C GLY A 67 -9.31 -33.06 15.08
N GLU A 68 -10.21 -32.08 14.99
CA GLU A 68 -9.97 -30.77 14.38
C GLU A 68 -9.51 -29.74 15.44
N ILE A 69 -9.22 -28.51 15.01
CA ILE A 69 -8.84 -27.41 15.91
C ILE A 69 -10.01 -26.45 16.00
N ASP A 70 -10.52 -26.25 17.21
CA ASP A 70 -11.49 -25.21 17.52
C ASP A 70 -10.76 -23.88 17.78
N PHE A 71 -11.40 -22.78 17.38
CA PHE A 71 -10.90 -21.43 17.59
C PHE A 71 -11.79 -20.73 18.60
N ILE A 72 -11.29 -20.52 19.81
CA ILE A 72 -12.06 -19.95 20.90
C ILE A 72 -11.72 -18.47 21.03
N LEU A 73 -12.72 -17.60 20.85
CA LEU A 73 -12.62 -16.16 21.07
C LEU A 73 -13.02 -15.85 22.52
N THR A 74 -12.12 -15.25 23.30
CA THR A 74 -12.37 -14.84 24.68
C THR A 74 -12.22 -13.32 24.82
N ASP A 75 -13.21 -12.64 25.41
CA ASP A 75 -13.15 -11.21 25.75
C ASP A 75 -12.35 -11.00 27.06
N PHE A 76 -11.49 -9.97 27.11
CA PHE A 76 -10.69 -9.66 28.31
C PHE A 76 -11.37 -8.69 29.29
N GLY A 77 -12.70 -8.65 29.35
CA GLY A 77 -13.42 -7.63 30.10
C GLY A 77 -13.27 -6.26 29.45
N SER A 78 -13.36 -6.22 28.12
CA SER A 78 -13.16 -5.01 27.34
C SER A 78 -14.22 -3.95 27.66
N ARG A 79 -13.86 -2.67 27.55
CA ARG A 79 -14.76 -1.56 27.92
C ARG A 79 -16.10 -1.58 27.19
N ASN A 80 -16.09 -1.93 25.91
CA ASN A 80 -17.28 -1.92 25.05
C ASN A 80 -17.86 -3.33 24.81
N GLY A 81 -17.16 -4.37 25.25
CA GLY A 81 -17.49 -5.77 25.00
C GLY A 81 -17.07 -6.22 23.60
N THR A 82 -16.86 -7.53 23.46
CA THR A 82 -16.70 -8.21 22.18
C THR A 82 -18.05 -8.77 21.74
N LEU A 83 -18.40 -8.60 20.46
CA LEU A 83 -19.63 -9.19 19.90
C LEU A 83 -19.29 -10.20 18.82
N VAL A 84 -20.01 -11.31 18.78
CA VAL A 84 -20.03 -12.27 17.67
C VAL A 84 -21.42 -12.30 17.09
N ASN A 85 -21.54 -12.03 15.78
CA ASN A 85 -22.82 -11.95 15.05
C ASN A 85 -23.86 -11.04 15.73
N GLY A 86 -23.39 -9.97 16.38
CA GLY A 86 -24.23 -8.98 17.07
C GLY A 86 -24.60 -9.33 18.51
N GLN A 87 -24.13 -10.46 19.05
CA GLN A 87 -24.35 -10.85 20.45
C GLN A 87 -23.07 -10.65 21.25
N LYS A 88 -23.17 -10.05 22.44
CA LYS A 88 -22.02 -9.91 23.35
C LYS A 88 -21.61 -11.27 23.90
N ILE A 89 -20.31 -11.54 23.88
CA ILE A 89 -19.73 -12.80 24.37
C ILE A 89 -18.75 -12.54 25.50
N THR A 90 -18.57 -13.54 26.36
CA THR A 90 -17.38 -13.66 27.22
C THR A 90 -16.38 -14.64 26.61
N GLU A 91 -16.90 -15.71 26.04
CA GLU A 91 -16.16 -16.76 25.34
C GLU A 91 -17.09 -17.41 24.30
N GLU A 92 -16.59 -17.67 23.09
CA GLU A 92 -17.38 -18.28 22.00
C GLU A 92 -16.47 -19.13 21.11
N VAL A 93 -16.96 -20.28 20.63
CA VAL A 93 -16.27 -21.11 19.63
C VAL A 93 -16.61 -20.57 18.24
N LEU A 94 -15.62 -20.08 17.52
CA LEU A 94 -15.81 -19.45 16.21
C LEU A 94 -16.12 -20.47 15.12
N GLN A 95 -17.11 -20.13 14.31
CA GLN A 95 -17.48 -20.83 13.09
C GLN A 95 -17.07 -20.03 11.86
N ASN A 96 -16.79 -20.74 10.75
CA ASN A 96 -16.46 -20.10 9.48
C ASN A 96 -17.57 -19.12 9.04
N GLY A 97 -17.20 -17.86 8.81
CA GLY A 97 -18.09 -16.77 8.44
C GLY A 97 -18.57 -15.91 9.61
N ASP A 98 -18.20 -16.23 10.85
CA ASP A 98 -18.59 -15.45 12.03
C ASP A 98 -18.04 -14.03 11.99
N LYS A 99 -18.89 -13.07 12.37
CA LYS A 99 -18.55 -11.65 12.40
C LYS A 99 -18.22 -11.22 13.82
N ILE A 100 -16.97 -10.84 14.05
CA ILE A 100 -16.44 -10.35 15.31
C ILE A 100 -16.45 -8.81 15.27
N THR A 101 -17.17 -8.18 16.18
CA THR A 101 -17.22 -6.72 16.31
C THR A 101 -16.44 -6.26 17.54
N LEU A 102 -15.50 -5.33 17.33
CA LEU A 102 -14.66 -4.72 18.36
C LEU A 102 -14.68 -3.19 18.16
N GLY A 103 -15.41 -2.45 19.01
CA GLY A 103 -15.66 -1.03 18.75
C GLY A 103 -16.51 -0.85 17.49
N GLU A 104 -16.05 -0.01 16.55
CA GLU A 104 -16.71 0.20 15.24
C GLU A 104 -16.19 -0.77 14.15
N HIS A 105 -15.22 -1.62 14.48
CA HIS A 105 -14.59 -2.51 13.52
C HIS A 105 -15.25 -3.88 13.49
N ILE A 106 -15.46 -4.40 12.28
CA ILE A 106 -16.00 -5.74 12.05
C ILE A 106 -14.97 -6.57 11.31
N LEU A 107 -14.61 -7.71 11.90
CA LEU A 107 -13.76 -8.73 11.31
C LEU A 107 -14.60 -9.98 11.04
N ARG A 108 -14.28 -10.71 9.98
CA ARG A 108 -14.85 -12.04 9.72
C ARG A 108 -13.80 -13.11 9.97
N PHE A 109 -14.17 -14.15 10.71
CA PHE A 109 -13.34 -15.35 10.86
C PHE A 109 -13.62 -16.29 9.69
N ASP A 110 -12.58 -16.62 8.92
CA ASP A 110 -12.68 -17.52 7.77
C ASP A 110 -11.69 -18.68 7.91
N LEU A 111 -12.14 -19.87 7.48
CA LEU A 111 -11.32 -21.05 7.25
C LEU A 111 -11.08 -21.16 5.74
N LEU A 112 -9.90 -20.72 5.28
CA LEU A 112 -9.60 -20.53 3.87
C LEU A 112 -8.85 -21.72 3.28
N ASP A 113 -9.41 -22.34 2.24
CA ASP A 113 -8.65 -23.28 1.42
C ASP A 113 -7.68 -22.56 0.46
N GLU A 114 -6.95 -23.31 -0.37
CA GLU A 114 -5.99 -22.73 -1.32
C GLU A 114 -6.67 -21.85 -2.38
N ILE A 115 -7.86 -22.23 -2.83
CA ILE A 115 -8.63 -21.48 -3.82
C ILE A 115 -9.14 -20.19 -3.20
N ASP A 116 -9.65 -20.26 -1.96
CA ASP A 116 -10.10 -19.08 -1.23
C ASP A 116 -8.98 -18.06 -1.01
N ARG A 117 -7.78 -18.54 -0.64
CA ARG A 117 -6.60 -17.69 -0.46
C ARG A 117 -6.19 -17.01 -1.76
N GLU A 118 -6.19 -17.75 -2.87
CA GLU A 118 -5.86 -17.17 -4.17
C GLU A 118 -6.90 -16.13 -4.60
N TYR A 119 -8.18 -16.43 -4.41
CA TYR A 119 -9.25 -15.48 -4.67
C TYR A 119 -9.12 -14.20 -3.83
N GLN A 120 -8.82 -14.31 -2.54
CA GLN A 120 -8.59 -13.14 -1.69
C GLN A 120 -7.36 -12.34 -2.09
N ARG A 121 -6.26 -12.99 -2.50
CA ARG A 121 -5.10 -12.27 -3.06
C ARG A 121 -5.46 -11.47 -4.31
N GLN A 122 -6.28 -12.04 -5.19
CA GLN A 122 -6.76 -11.33 -6.38
C GLN A 122 -7.63 -10.13 -6.03
N ILE A 123 -8.59 -10.30 -5.10
CA ILE A 123 -9.41 -9.18 -4.60
C ILE A 123 -8.54 -8.10 -3.97
N HIS A 124 -7.59 -8.47 -3.12
CA HIS A 124 -6.65 -7.54 -2.52
C HIS A 124 -5.85 -6.78 -3.58
N ARG A 125 -5.38 -7.47 -4.63
CA ARG A 125 -4.64 -6.83 -5.72
C ARG A 125 -5.48 -5.78 -6.45
N LEU A 126 -6.75 -6.10 -6.75
CA LEU A 126 -7.70 -5.18 -7.40
C LEU A 126 -8.03 -3.95 -6.55
N ILE A 127 -8.04 -4.10 -5.22
CA ILE A 127 -8.23 -2.95 -4.30
C ILE A 127 -6.93 -2.14 -4.19
N SER A 128 -5.80 -2.84 -4.17
CA SER A 128 -4.53 -2.24 -3.78
C SER A 128 -3.82 -1.53 -4.91
N HIS A 129 -4.07 -1.93 -6.16
CA HIS A 129 -3.38 -1.42 -7.34
C HIS A 129 -4.34 -0.70 -8.29
N ASP A 130 -3.81 0.25 -9.04
CA ASP A 130 -4.49 0.88 -10.16
C ASP A 130 -4.48 -0.07 -11.36
N ASP A 131 -5.67 -0.40 -11.88
CA ASP A 131 -5.84 -1.37 -12.97
C ASP A 131 -5.14 -0.95 -14.27
N LEU A 132 -4.94 0.35 -14.50
CA LEU A 132 -4.33 0.85 -15.73
C LEU A 132 -2.81 0.71 -15.71
N THR A 133 -2.18 1.08 -14.59
CA THR A 133 -0.72 1.22 -14.48
C THR A 133 -0.05 0.07 -13.75
N GLY A 134 -0.81 -0.71 -12.98
CA GLY A 134 -0.30 -1.76 -12.11
C GLY A 134 0.47 -1.24 -10.89
N LEU A 135 0.55 0.09 -10.72
CA LEU A 135 1.07 0.74 -9.52
C LEU A 135 0.07 0.63 -8.36
N LEU A 136 0.48 1.01 -7.15
CA LEU A 136 -0.46 1.13 -6.04
C LEU A 136 -1.56 2.16 -6.36
N SER A 137 -2.74 1.93 -5.80
CA SER A 137 -3.78 2.95 -5.73
C SER A 137 -3.37 4.03 -4.71
N SER A 138 -3.88 5.25 -4.87
CA SER A 138 -3.63 6.36 -3.93
C SER A 138 -3.96 5.99 -2.47
N ARG A 139 -5.04 5.24 -2.24
CA ARG A 139 -5.40 4.75 -0.91
C ARG A 139 -4.32 3.84 -0.33
N SER A 140 -3.86 2.86 -1.10
CA SER A 140 -2.82 1.93 -0.66
C SER A 140 -1.52 2.66 -0.36
N PHE A 141 -1.13 3.59 -1.23
CA PHE A 141 0.06 4.41 -1.05
C PHE A 141 0.08 5.10 0.32
N PHE A 142 -1.00 5.78 0.70
CA PHE A 142 -1.08 6.44 2.01
C PHE A 142 -1.04 5.45 3.18
N SER A 143 -1.69 4.29 3.05
CA SER A 143 -1.65 3.24 4.07
C SER A 143 -0.22 2.73 4.28
N GLU A 144 0.50 2.46 3.19
CA GLU A 144 1.89 2.02 3.21
C GLU A 144 2.82 3.11 3.75
N LEU A 145 2.68 4.34 3.26
CA LEU A 145 3.51 5.47 3.69
C LEU A 145 3.38 5.73 5.20
N LYS A 146 2.17 5.67 5.76
CA LYS A 146 1.96 5.80 7.22
C LYS A 146 2.64 4.68 8.00
N ARG A 147 2.58 3.45 7.50
CA ARG A 147 3.23 2.29 8.10
C ARG A 147 4.76 2.45 8.07
N GLU A 148 5.32 2.80 6.93
CA GLU A 148 6.77 2.96 6.78
C GLU A 148 7.28 4.17 7.55
N ALA A 149 6.52 5.28 7.66
CA ALA A 149 6.92 6.41 8.48
C ALA A 149 6.99 6.07 9.98
N ALA A 150 6.04 5.28 10.49
CA ALA A 150 6.09 4.79 11.87
C ALA A 150 7.31 3.89 12.12
N ARG A 151 7.67 3.07 11.13
CA ARG A 151 8.86 2.19 11.18
C ARG A 151 10.16 3.00 11.10
N ALA A 152 10.27 3.88 10.11
CA ALA A 152 11.40 4.78 9.89
C ALA A 152 11.70 5.63 11.13
N LYS A 153 10.66 6.11 11.82
CA LYS A 153 10.79 6.82 13.10
C LYS A 153 11.42 5.96 14.20
N ALA A 154 11.04 4.69 14.29
CA ALA A 154 11.55 3.77 15.31
C ALA A 154 12.97 3.28 15.00
N GLU A 155 13.31 3.16 13.72
CA GLU A 155 14.62 2.71 13.24
C GLU A 155 15.60 3.87 12.98
N GLU A 156 15.16 5.13 13.10
CA GLU A 156 15.92 6.35 12.77
C GLU A 156 16.46 6.33 11.32
N ARG A 157 15.63 5.88 10.37
CA ARG A 157 16.01 5.75 8.95
C ARG A 157 15.34 6.82 8.09
N PRO A 158 16.08 7.50 7.20
CA PRO A 158 15.49 8.48 6.30
C PRO A 158 14.75 7.80 5.14
N PHE A 159 13.73 8.46 4.63
CA PHE A 159 13.11 8.14 3.35
C PHE A 159 12.67 9.43 2.67
N CYS A 160 12.46 9.39 1.36
CA CYS A 160 11.95 10.54 0.61
C CYS A 160 10.61 10.23 -0.04
N VAL A 161 9.74 11.23 -0.17
CA VAL A 161 8.48 11.17 -0.91
C VAL A 161 8.64 11.95 -2.21
N LEU A 162 8.14 11.37 -3.31
CA LEU A 162 8.12 11.97 -4.63
C LEU A 162 6.67 12.19 -5.04
N MET A 163 6.36 13.40 -5.53
CA MET A 163 5.13 13.71 -6.25
C MET A 163 5.48 14.02 -7.70
N MET A 164 4.75 13.46 -8.64
CA MET A 164 5.08 13.50 -10.07
C MET A 164 3.84 13.78 -10.90
N ASP A 165 3.98 14.54 -11.97
CA ASP A 165 2.87 14.83 -12.89
C ASP A 165 3.36 14.97 -14.33
N VAL A 166 2.58 14.37 -15.24
CA VAL A 166 2.90 14.32 -16.66
C VAL A 166 2.63 15.68 -17.32
N ASP A 167 3.69 16.27 -17.83
CA ASP A 167 3.64 17.61 -18.40
C ASP A 167 2.78 17.65 -19.65
N HIS A 168 1.83 18.59 -19.67
CA HIS A 168 0.92 18.81 -20.79
C HIS A 168 0.08 17.58 -21.18
N PHE A 169 -0.22 16.68 -20.24
CA PHE A 169 -0.98 15.45 -20.52
C PHE A 169 -2.35 15.69 -21.19
N LYS A 170 -3.03 16.79 -20.86
CA LYS A 170 -4.26 17.18 -21.54
C LYS A 170 -4.09 17.29 -23.07
N ASN A 171 -2.95 17.79 -23.55
CA ASN A 171 -2.67 17.90 -24.98
C ASN A 171 -2.57 16.52 -25.64
N VAL A 172 -2.09 15.49 -24.93
CA VAL A 172 -2.06 14.11 -25.43
C VAL A 172 -3.49 13.62 -25.66
N ASN A 173 -4.38 13.82 -24.68
CA ASN A 173 -5.79 13.45 -24.80
C ASN A 173 -6.48 14.22 -25.93
N ASP A 174 -6.26 15.53 -26.01
CA ASP A 174 -6.91 16.39 -27.00
C ASP A 174 -6.40 16.08 -28.44
N THR A 175 -5.14 15.67 -28.59
CA THR A 175 -4.52 15.39 -29.90
C THR A 175 -4.75 13.95 -30.37
N TYR A 176 -4.62 12.97 -29.48
CA TYR A 176 -4.57 11.54 -29.84
C TYR A 176 -5.73 10.73 -29.25
N GLY A 177 -6.58 11.35 -28.44
CA GLY A 177 -7.72 10.71 -27.77
C GLY A 177 -7.33 9.95 -26.50
N HIS A 178 -8.35 9.67 -25.67
CA HIS A 178 -8.18 9.04 -24.36
C HIS A 178 -7.54 7.65 -24.41
N LEU A 179 -7.71 6.87 -25.48
CA LEU A 179 -7.05 5.56 -25.61
C LEU A 179 -5.51 5.70 -25.62
N THR A 180 -4.99 6.72 -26.32
CA THR A 180 -3.55 7.02 -26.33
C THR A 180 -3.13 7.59 -24.98
N GLY A 181 -3.93 8.47 -24.36
CA GLY A 181 -3.66 8.97 -23.02
C GLY A 181 -3.54 7.85 -21.99
N SER A 182 -4.51 6.92 -21.95
CA SER A 182 -4.46 5.75 -21.08
C SER A 182 -3.22 4.90 -21.34
N LYS A 183 -2.88 4.63 -22.61
CA LYS A 183 -1.67 3.87 -22.93
C LYS A 183 -0.39 4.57 -22.49
N THR A 184 -0.34 5.90 -22.63
CA THR A 184 0.79 6.71 -22.17
C THR A 184 0.97 6.58 -20.65
N LEU A 185 -0.12 6.64 -19.87
CA LEU A 185 -0.04 6.46 -18.42
C LEU A 185 0.38 5.03 -18.02
N GLU A 186 -0.12 4.01 -18.71
CA GLU A 186 0.31 2.60 -18.53
C GLU A 186 1.82 2.46 -18.76
N GLU A 187 2.33 3.01 -19.87
CA GLU A 187 3.75 2.98 -20.21
C GLU A 187 4.62 3.75 -19.19
N ILE A 188 4.15 4.90 -18.70
CA ILE A 188 4.81 5.65 -17.61
C ILE A 188 4.86 4.82 -16.33
N GLY A 189 3.75 4.17 -15.96
CA GLY A 189 3.69 3.30 -14.79
C GLY A 189 4.72 2.18 -14.86
N GLY A 190 4.85 1.53 -16.01
CA GLY A 190 5.88 0.53 -16.26
C GLY A 190 7.31 1.07 -16.10
N SER A 191 7.58 2.28 -16.62
CA SER A 191 8.88 2.94 -16.48
C SER A 191 9.22 3.29 -15.03
N ILE A 192 8.24 3.75 -14.24
CA ILE A 192 8.42 4.02 -12.81
C ILE A 192 8.75 2.71 -12.06
N ILE A 193 7.97 1.64 -12.28
CA ILE A 193 8.18 0.32 -11.65
C ILE A 193 9.59 -0.20 -11.92
N GLY A 194 10.07 -0.12 -13.16
CA GLY A 194 11.40 -0.62 -13.54
C GLY A 194 12.57 0.13 -12.86
N ILE A 195 12.30 1.29 -12.27
CA ILE A 195 13.28 2.12 -11.57
C ILE A 195 13.26 1.90 -10.06
N MET A 196 12.11 1.51 -9.50
CA MET A 196 11.93 1.26 -8.07
C MET A 196 12.77 0.05 -7.61
N ARG A 197 13.28 0.12 -6.37
CA ARG A 197 14.00 -0.98 -5.73
C ARG A 197 13.06 -1.83 -4.89
N SER A 198 13.58 -2.95 -4.39
CA SER A 198 12.90 -3.71 -3.33
C SER A 198 12.60 -2.78 -2.15
N GLY A 199 11.35 -2.77 -1.69
CA GLY A 199 10.92 -1.94 -0.57
C GLY A 199 10.50 -0.52 -0.93
N ASP A 200 10.95 0.04 -2.06
CA ASP A 200 10.37 1.28 -2.61
C ASP A 200 8.92 1.00 -3.04
N ALA A 201 8.07 2.02 -3.01
CA ALA A 201 6.72 1.91 -3.54
C ALA A 201 6.35 3.10 -4.42
N ALA A 202 5.55 2.84 -5.45
CA ALA A 202 5.02 3.86 -6.35
C ALA A 202 3.52 3.62 -6.59
N ALA A 203 2.81 4.71 -6.84
CA ALA A 203 1.37 4.75 -6.94
C ALA A 203 0.91 5.68 -8.05
N ARG A 204 -0.26 5.37 -8.63
CA ARG A 204 -1.02 6.36 -9.38
C ARG A 204 -1.88 7.13 -8.39
N PHE A 205 -1.56 8.41 -8.21
CA PHE A 205 -2.12 9.24 -7.16
C PHE A 205 -3.49 9.81 -7.56
N GLY A 206 -3.65 10.20 -8.83
CA GLY A 206 -4.93 10.63 -9.41
C GLY A 206 -4.76 11.12 -10.84
N GLY A 207 -5.65 10.77 -11.76
CA GLY A 207 -5.56 11.23 -13.16
C GLY A 207 -4.21 10.88 -13.81
N GLU A 208 -3.38 11.89 -14.05
CA GLU A 208 -2.02 11.87 -14.58
C GLU A 208 -0.90 12.05 -13.52
N GLU A 209 -1.27 12.09 -12.24
CA GLU A 209 -0.36 12.26 -11.12
C GLU A 209 0.09 10.90 -10.57
N PHE A 210 1.36 10.83 -10.20
CA PHE A 210 2.00 9.67 -9.60
C PHE A 210 2.69 10.07 -8.30
N ALA A 211 2.82 9.13 -7.38
CA ALA A 211 3.54 9.31 -6.14
C ALA A 211 4.50 8.14 -5.92
N ALA A 212 5.58 8.37 -5.19
CA ALA A 212 6.46 7.30 -4.74
C ALA A 212 7.06 7.63 -3.36
N PHE A 213 7.49 6.62 -2.63
CA PHE A 213 8.43 6.81 -1.53
C PHE A 213 9.63 5.90 -1.71
N LEU A 214 10.80 6.44 -1.37
CA LEU A 214 12.10 5.77 -1.52
C LEU A 214 12.66 5.50 -0.13
N LEU A 215 12.72 4.23 0.26
CA LEU A 215 13.27 3.85 1.56
C LEU A 215 14.79 4.00 1.57
N ASP A 216 15.36 4.27 2.74
CA ASP A 216 16.81 4.47 2.93
C ASP A 216 17.40 5.50 1.98
N ALA A 217 16.66 6.58 1.77
CA ALA A 217 17.00 7.64 0.84
C ALA A 217 17.01 8.99 1.54
N GLU A 218 18.16 9.64 1.51
CA GLU A 218 18.30 11.08 1.69
C GLU A 218 18.01 11.81 0.37
N VAL A 219 17.79 13.12 0.44
CA VAL A 219 17.41 13.93 -0.74
C VAL A 219 18.37 13.77 -1.92
N PRO A 220 19.71 13.76 -1.76
CA PRO A 220 20.60 13.56 -2.90
C PRO A 220 20.37 12.21 -3.61
N GLN A 221 20.07 11.14 -2.87
CA GLN A 221 19.78 9.82 -3.45
C GLN A 221 18.41 9.81 -4.12
N ALA A 222 17.43 10.51 -3.54
CA ALA A 222 16.12 10.69 -4.13
C ALA A 222 16.17 11.52 -5.42
N MET A 223 17.00 12.57 -5.47
CA MET A 223 17.25 13.37 -6.67
C MET A 223 17.80 12.51 -7.81
N VAL A 224 18.77 11.63 -7.54
CA VAL A 224 19.30 10.71 -8.55
C VAL A 224 18.22 9.77 -9.08
N ALA A 225 17.38 9.23 -8.19
CA ALA A 225 16.29 8.34 -8.59
C ALA A 225 15.21 9.08 -9.40
N ALA A 226 14.79 10.26 -8.95
CA ALA A 226 13.83 11.11 -9.64
C ALA A 226 14.35 11.57 -11.01
N GLU A 227 15.61 11.98 -11.10
CA GLU A 227 16.21 12.40 -12.37
C GLU A 227 16.30 11.25 -13.36
N ARG A 228 16.53 10.03 -12.86
CA ARG A 228 16.44 8.81 -13.68
C ARG A 228 15.02 8.56 -14.18
N ILE A 229 13.99 8.73 -13.35
CA ILE A 229 12.58 8.65 -13.78
C ILE A 229 12.32 9.67 -14.89
N ARG A 230 12.66 10.93 -14.63
CA ARG A 230 12.47 12.05 -15.55
C ARG A 230 13.14 11.82 -16.90
N SER A 231 14.42 11.44 -16.88
CA SER A 231 15.21 11.19 -18.09
C SER A 231 14.72 9.99 -18.89
N VAL A 232 14.30 8.90 -18.22
CA VAL A 232 13.74 7.72 -18.91
C VAL A 232 12.43 8.07 -19.61
N ILE A 233 11.55 8.81 -18.95
CA ILE A 233 10.27 9.23 -19.52
C ILE A 233 10.50 10.20 -20.69
N GLU A 234 11.38 11.19 -20.54
CA GLU A 234 11.71 12.13 -21.62
C GLU A 234 12.27 11.41 -22.86
N ALA A 235 13.13 10.42 -22.68
CA ALA A 235 13.76 9.69 -23.77
C ALA A 235 12.84 8.64 -24.41
N GLN A 236 11.71 8.30 -23.79
CA GLN A 236 10.81 7.26 -24.25
C GLN A 236 9.94 7.73 -25.41
N ASN A 237 9.77 6.86 -26.42
CA ASN A 237 8.77 7.00 -27.46
C ASN A 237 7.48 6.31 -26.98
N PHE A 238 6.42 7.07 -26.73
CA PHE A 238 5.14 6.56 -26.24
C PHE A 238 4.22 6.17 -27.38
N SER A 239 3.49 5.07 -27.24
CA SER A 239 2.67 4.51 -28.30
C SER A 239 1.41 5.34 -28.55
N VAL A 240 1.20 5.79 -29.79
CA VAL A 240 -0.09 6.34 -30.24
C VAL A 240 -1.01 5.20 -30.62
N ILE A 241 -2.17 5.11 -29.95
CA ILE A 241 -3.14 4.03 -30.16
C ILE A 241 -4.32 4.51 -30.99
N ARG A 242 -4.58 3.84 -32.11
CA ARG A 242 -5.81 4.01 -32.90
C ARG A 242 -6.46 2.65 -33.11
N THR A 243 -7.79 2.60 -32.93
CA THR A 243 -8.59 1.36 -33.06
C THR A 243 -7.98 0.15 -32.31
N GLY A 244 -7.35 0.42 -31.15
CA GLY A 244 -6.73 -0.60 -30.31
C GLY A 244 -5.36 -1.10 -30.76
N LYS A 245 -4.73 -0.46 -31.77
CA LYS A 245 -3.40 -0.84 -32.28
C LYS A 245 -2.42 0.34 -32.22
N PRO A 246 -1.12 0.09 -31.96
CA PRO A 246 -0.07 1.09 -32.11
C PRO A 246 0.05 1.50 -33.58
N VAL A 247 0.06 2.81 -33.85
CA VAL A 247 0.14 3.34 -35.22
C VAL A 247 1.24 4.39 -35.43
N ASP A 248 1.69 5.03 -34.34
CA ASP A 248 2.71 6.08 -34.35
C ASP A 248 3.29 6.22 -32.93
N THR A 249 4.20 7.17 -32.72
CA THR A 249 4.76 7.50 -31.42
C THR A 249 4.67 8.98 -31.08
N HIS A 250 4.63 9.33 -29.80
CA HIS A 250 4.70 10.71 -29.30
C HIS A 250 5.64 10.80 -28.08
N HIS A 251 5.90 12.03 -27.62
CA HIS A 251 6.75 12.29 -26.47
C HIS A 251 6.00 13.09 -25.41
N VAL A 252 6.28 12.75 -24.15
CA VAL A 252 5.88 13.52 -22.98
C VAL A 252 7.06 13.69 -22.04
N THR A 253 6.95 14.66 -21.14
CA THR A 253 7.91 14.87 -20.05
C THR A 253 7.17 14.79 -18.73
N ILE A 254 7.92 14.74 -17.63
CA ILE A 254 7.35 14.66 -16.29
C ILE A 254 8.05 15.68 -15.38
N SER A 255 7.28 16.35 -14.54
CA SER A 255 7.80 17.18 -13.47
C SER A 255 7.74 16.41 -12.15
N ILE A 256 8.74 16.58 -11.29
CA ILE A 256 8.86 15.83 -10.03
C ILE A 256 9.20 16.77 -8.86
N GLY A 257 8.48 16.63 -7.76
CA GLY A 257 8.76 17.24 -6.47
C GLY A 257 9.20 16.20 -5.44
N ILE A 258 10.13 16.56 -4.56
CA ILE A 258 10.68 15.68 -3.51
C ILE A 258 10.50 16.32 -2.13
N SER A 259 10.20 15.54 -1.11
CA SER A 259 10.35 15.90 0.31
C SER A 259 11.03 14.77 1.10
N ALA A 260 11.54 15.07 2.29
CA ALA A 260 12.39 14.18 3.07
C ALA A 260 11.90 13.95 4.49
N PHE A 261 11.77 12.68 4.88
CA PHE A 261 11.59 12.28 6.27
C PHE A 261 12.95 12.05 6.95
N PRO A 262 13.14 12.48 8.21
CA PRO A 262 12.26 13.34 8.99
C PRO A 262 12.57 14.84 8.83
N PHE A 263 13.47 15.20 7.90
CA PHE A 263 14.05 16.55 7.81
C PHE A 263 13.00 17.63 7.48
N ASP A 264 12.17 17.41 6.46
CA ASP A 264 11.12 18.35 6.07
C ASP A 264 9.90 18.23 7.00
N SER A 265 9.46 17.00 7.26
CA SER A 265 8.43 16.70 8.27
C SER A 265 8.52 15.26 8.76
N SER A 266 7.95 15.02 9.94
CA SER A 266 7.72 13.67 10.48
C SER A 266 6.29 13.17 10.28
N ASP A 267 5.40 13.99 9.71
CA ASP A 267 4.04 13.62 9.34
C ASP A 267 3.99 13.18 7.86
N PRO A 268 3.55 11.95 7.56
CA PRO A 268 3.37 11.45 6.20
C PRO A 268 2.52 12.34 5.28
N ILE A 269 1.48 12.97 5.81
CA ILE A 269 0.56 13.81 5.02
C ILE A 269 1.25 15.11 4.64
N GLU A 270 1.91 15.76 5.60
CA GLU A 270 2.69 16.98 5.34
C GLU A 270 3.82 16.73 4.34
N LEU A 271 4.49 15.57 4.40
CA LEU A 271 5.52 15.22 3.41
C LEU A 271 4.97 15.17 1.98
N VAL A 272 3.77 14.61 1.78
CA VAL A 272 3.12 14.58 0.46
C VAL A 272 2.80 16.01 0.00
N GLU A 273 2.26 16.86 0.88
CA GLU A 273 1.96 18.27 0.58
C GLU A 273 3.22 19.10 0.24
N MET A 274 4.33 18.83 0.92
CA MET A 274 5.62 19.46 0.66
C MET A 274 6.21 19.00 -0.68
N ALA A 275 6.14 17.70 -0.98
CA ALA A 275 6.56 17.18 -2.28
C ALA A 275 5.69 17.74 -3.42
N ASP A 276 4.37 17.88 -3.21
CA ASP A 276 3.48 18.53 -4.18
C ASP A 276 3.82 20.02 -4.39
N SER A 277 4.15 20.74 -3.31
CA SER A 277 4.63 22.12 -3.40
C SER A 277 5.91 22.23 -4.24
N ALA A 278 6.84 21.28 -4.07
CA ALA A 278 8.05 21.20 -4.87
C ALA A 278 7.76 20.84 -6.34
N LEU A 279 6.80 19.97 -6.60
CA LEU A 279 6.32 19.62 -7.94
C LEU A 279 5.70 20.85 -8.63
N TYR A 280 4.91 21.63 -7.89
CA TYR A 280 4.36 22.88 -8.39
C TYR A 280 5.46 23.87 -8.79
N ARG A 281 6.53 23.97 -8.00
CA ARG A 281 7.73 24.75 -8.38
C ARG A 281 8.37 24.21 -9.65
N ALA A 282 8.56 22.89 -9.78
CA ALA A 282 9.09 22.27 -11.00
C ALA A 282 8.28 22.66 -12.24
N LYS A 283 6.94 22.61 -12.15
CA LYS A 283 6.03 23.04 -13.22
C LYS A 283 6.16 24.53 -13.56
N ARG A 284 6.32 25.39 -12.55
CA ARG A 284 6.43 26.85 -12.73
C ARG A 284 7.76 27.28 -13.34
N GLU A 285 8.84 26.59 -13.03
CA GLU A 285 10.17 26.97 -13.50
C GLU A 285 10.51 26.44 -14.90
N GLY A 286 9.57 25.76 -15.55
CA GLY A 286 9.72 25.34 -16.95
C GLY A 286 9.40 23.87 -17.21
N ARG A 287 8.85 23.15 -16.22
CA ARG A 287 8.51 21.72 -16.33
C ARG A 287 9.74 20.84 -16.58
N ASN A 288 9.53 19.54 -16.81
CA ASN A 288 10.55 18.57 -17.14
C ASN A 288 11.78 18.68 -16.24
N ARG A 289 11.55 18.69 -14.92
CA ARG A 289 12.60 18.87 -13.92
C ARG A 289 12.22 18.27 -12.60
N VAL A 290 13.24 18.12 -11.76
CA VAL A 290 13.11 17.67 -10.38
C VAL A 290 13.39 18.84 -9.44
N CYS A 291 12.56 19.04 -8.44
CA CYS A 291 12.76 20.02 -7.37
C CYS A 291 12.60 19.35 -6.01
N ALA A 292 13.53 19.55 -5.07
CA ALA A 292 13.39 19.12 -3.68
C ALA A 292 12.83 20.24 -2.80
N TYR A 293 11.91 19.96 -1.89
CA TYR A 293 11.20 20.97 -1.10
C TYR A 293 12.15 21.96 -0.42
N HIS A 294 13.19 21.45 0.23
CA HIS A 294 14.31 22.25 0.69
C HIS A 294 15.44 22.31 -0.35
N ASP A 295 16.15 23.43 -0.37
CA ASP A 295 17.33 23.58 -1.22
C ASP A 295 18.47 22.69 -0.67
N LEU A 296 19.20 22.06 -1.60
CA LEU A 296 20.42 21.31 -1.27
C LEU A 296 21.61 22.26 -1.17
N SER A 297 22.45 22.07 -0.16
CA SER A 297 23.74 22.76 -0.07
C SER A 297 24.75 22.21 -1.09
N ASP A 298 25.73 23.04 -1.47
CA ASP A 298 26.83 22.62 -2.37
C ASP A 298 27.60 21.39 -1.83
N VAL A 299 27.62 21.20 -0.52
CA VAL A 299 28.27 20.05 0.12
C VAL A 299 27.48 18.77 -0.12
N GLU A 300 26.15 18.80 0.02
CA GLU A 300 25.27 17.65 -0.20
C GLU A 300 25.28 17.20 -1.67
N LEU A 301 25.35 18.15 -2.61
CA LEU A 301 25.44 17.87 -4.04
C LEU A 301 26.75 17.19 -4.44
N ASN A 302 27.85 17.53 -3.77
CA ASN A 302 29.19 17.03 -4.10
C ASN A 302 29.63 15.84 -3.24
N THR A 303 28.78 15.37 -2.32
CA THR A 303 29.09 14.22 -1.47
C THR A 303 28.97 12.92 -2.27
N THR A 304 29.97 12.04 -2.16
CA THR A 304 29.86 10.68 -2.73
C THR A 304 28.84 9.90 -1.93
N LEU A 305 27.67 9.68 -2.51
CA LEU A 305 26.57 8.97 -1.85
C LEU A 305 26.84 7.47 -1.88
N ALA A 306 26.71 6.83 -0.73
CA ALA A 306 26.56 5.38 -0.71
C ALA A 306 25.29 5.00 -1.49
N PRO A 307 25.30 3.89 -2.25
CA PRO A 307 24.08 3.41 -2.88
C PRO A 307 23.03 3.14 -1.78
N ARG A 308 21.75 3.40 -2.09
CA ARG A 308 20.64 2.96 -1.21
C ARG A 308 20.80 1.44 -0.98
N ARG A 309 20.46 0.94 0.21
CA ARG A 309 20.59 -0.50 0.50
C ARG A 309 19.60 -1.28 -0.39
N GLU A 310 19.96 -2.50 -0.79
CA GLU A 310 19.08 -3.41 -1.56
C GLU A 310 18.08 -4.13 -0.65
#